data_AF-F3ZE88-F1
#
_entry.id   AF-F3ZE88-F1
#
_cell.length_a   1.000
_cell.length_b   1.000
_cell.length_c   1.000
_cell.angle_alpha   90.00
_cell.angle_beta   90.00
_cell.angle_gamma   90.00
#
_symmetry.space_group_name_H-M   'P 1'
#
loop_
_entity.id
_entity.type
_entity.pdbx_description
1 polymer ?
#
loop_
_entity_poly.entity_id
_entity_poly.type
_entity_poly.pdbx_seq_one_letter_code
_entity_poly.pdbx_strand_id
1 'polypeptide(L)'
;MAGFRFAVSEDAGDATRPRATADFAAICAGTKAEAGRKRVGLVIDFGTAADAPSGERPPRARTACARVAGDASAADALAAVAKPLRYDASALLCAIADYPRHGCGEQVAATSEEASGEPSGEASRETSAHEDGGDGPSVGVFAGVGVLVVLAAGIGWQTLRRRRP
;
A
#
# COMPACT_ATOMS: atom_id res chain seq x y z
N MET A 1 3.01 -21.01 -7.97
CA MET A 1 3.06 -20.75 -6.52
C MET A 1 2.80 -19.28 -6.26
N ALA A 2 2.41 -18.92 -5.05
CA ALA A 2 2.39 -17.54 -4.59
C ALA A 2 2.93 -17.44 -3.16
N GLY A 3 3.59 -16.33 -2.85
CA GLY A 3 4.15 -16.06 -1.54
C GLY A 3 3.60 -14.75 -1.00
N PHE A 4 3.15 -14.75 0.25
CA PHE A 4 2.68 -13.56 0.95
C PHE A 4 3.48 -13.44 2.23
N ARG A 5 4.20 -12.32 2.38
CA ARG A 5 4.96 -12.01 3.59
C ARG A 5 4.54 -10.65 4.13
N PHE A 6 4.25 -10.59 5.42
CA PHE A 6 4.21 -9.33 6.14
C PHE A 6 5.63 -8.93 6.54
N ALA A 7 6.00 -7.69 6.26
CA ALA A 7 7.30 -7.09 6.58
C ALA A 7 7.15 -5.57 6.67
N VAL A 8 7.97 -4.93 7.49
CA VAL A 8 8.14 -3.48 7.51
C VAL A 8 9.47 -3.17 6.83
N SER A 9 9.48 -2.25 5.87
CA SER A 9 10.67 -1.86 5.12
C SER A 9 10.74 -0.34 5.02
N GLU A 10 11.96 0.20 5.09
CA GLU A 10 12.23 1.61 4.81
C GLU A 10 12.07 1.92 3.31
N ASP A 11 12.29 0.90 2.46
CA ASP A 11 12.11 0.97 1.02
C ASP A 11 10.97 0.07 0.56
N ALA A 12 9.91 0.66 0.02
CA ALA A 12 8.76 -0.06 -0.53
C ALA A 12 9.10 -0.96 -1.73
N GLY A 13 10.26 -0.75 -2.36
CA GLY A 13 10.78 -1.58 -3.45
C GLY A 13 11.44 -2.88 -2.98
N ASP A 14 11.79 -3.00 -1.69
CA ASP A 14 12.47 -4.18 -1.15
C ASP A 14 11.45 -5.28 -0.82
N ALA A 15 10.99 -5.96 -1.88
CA ALA A 15 10.00 -7.01 -1.78
C ALA A 15 10.59 -8.24 -1.06
N THR A 16 10.45 -8.26 0.26
CA THR A 16 10.97 -9.33 1.08
C THR A 16 10.18 -10.63 0.83
N ARG A 17 10.85 -11.68 0.37
CA ARG A 17 10.21 -12.98 0.12
C ARG A 17 9.84 -13.70 1.43
N PRO A 18 8.80 -14.57 1.41
CA PRO A 18 8.53 -15.48 2.52
C PRO A 18 9.78 -16.27 2.91
N ARG A 19 10.03 -16.40 4.21
CA ARG A 19 11.22 -17.08 4.75
C ARG A 19 11.17 -18.58 4.55
N ALA A 20 9.96 -19.14 4.54
CA ALA A 20 9.76 -20.56 4.27
C ALA A 20 9.85 -20.81 2.75
N THR A 21 10.83 -21.61 2.35
CA THR A 21 10.83 -22.25 1.02
C THR A 21 9.99 -23.51 1.11
N ALA A 22 8.98 -23.63 0.25
CA ALA A 22 8.15 -24.82 0.17
C ALA A 22 8.06 -25.29 -1.28
N ASP A 23 7.92 -26.61 -1.46
CA ASP A 23 7.75 -27.24 -2.76
C ASP A 23 6.26 -27.44 -3.12
N PHE A 24 5.92 -27.36 -4.41
CA PHE A 24 4.54 -27.35 -4.87
C PHE A 24 3.93 -28.73 -4.72
N ALA A 25 4.70 -29.76 -5.06
CA ALA A 25 4.24 -31.13 -4.94
C ALA A 25 3.95 -31.46 -3.47
N ALA A 26 4.79 -30.98 -2.54
CA ALA A 26 4.55 -31.13 -1.11
C ALA A 26 3.29 -30.40 -0.64
N ILE A 27 3.13 -29.10 -0.96
CA ILE A 27 1.98 -28.30 -0.49
C ILE A 27 0.66 -28.84 -1.05
N CYS A 28 0.64 -29.25 -2.31
CA CYS A 28 -0.57 -29.61 -3.04
C CYS A 28 -0.76 -31.13 -3.21
N ALA A 29 0.01 -31.97 -2.52
CA ALA A 29 -0.06 -33.43 -2.62
C ALA A 29 -1.48 -33.97 -2.40
N GLY A 30 -2.20 -33.44 -1.39
CA GLY A 30 -3.56 -33.85 -1.05
C GLY A 30 -4.66 -33.24 -1.93
N THR A 31 -4.32 -32.28 -2.80
CA THR A 31 -5.30 -31.56 -3.61
C THR A 31 -5.36 -32.18 -5.00
N LYS A 32 -6.44 -32.92 -5.30
CA LYS A 32 -6.72 -33.48 -6.63
C LYS A 32 -6.81 -32.39 -7.71
N ALA A 33 -6.49 -32.75 -8.95
CA ALA A 33 -6.76 -31.91 -10.11
C ALA A 33 -8.26 -31.93 -10.44
N GLU A 34 -8.74 -30.87 -11.08
CA GLU A 34 -10.15 -30.69 -11.47
C GLU A 34 -10.18 -29.88 -12.77
N ALA A 35 -11.03 -30.28 -13.72
CA ALA A 35 -11.12 -29.60 -15.01
C ALA A 35 -11.53 -28.12 -14.83
N GLY A 36 -10.94 -27.23 -15.62
CA GLY A 36 -11.19 -25.78 -15.54
C GLY A 36 -10.60 -25.09 -14.30
N ARG A 37 -9.92 -25.83 -13.41
CA ARG A 37 -9.35 -25.28 -12.17
C ARG A 37 -7.86 -25.56 -12.06
N LYS A 38 -7.13 -24.57 -11.54
CA LYS A 38 -5.71 -24.70 -11.22
C LYS A 38 -5.51 -24.86 -9.73
N ARG A 39 -4.37 -25.47 -9.37
CA ARG A 39 -3.88 -25.55 -8.00
C ARG A 39 -2.82 -24.48 -7.80
N VAL A 40 -2.89 -23.78 -6.68
CA VAL A 40 -1.91 -22.76 -6.29
C VAL A 40 -1.42 -23.10 -4.89
N GLY A 41 -0.16 -23.51 -4.80
CA GLY A 41 0.55 -23.62 -3.52
C GLY A 41 0.90 -22.22 -3.01
N LEU A 42 0.49 -21.94 -1.77
CA LEU A 42 0.68 -20.68 -1.08
C LEU A 42 1.61 -20.85 0.11
N VAL A 43 2.57 -19.94 0.25
CA VAL A 43 3.33 -19.73 1.49
C VAL A 43 2.84 -18.42 2.10
N ILE A 44 2.36 -18.50 3.35
CA ILE A 44 1.86 -17.36 4.11
C ILE A 44 2.79 -17.18 5.30
N ASP A 45 3.56 -16.10 5.26
CA ASP A 45 4.54 -15.73 6.27
C ASP A 45 4.09 -14.43 6.96
N PHE A 46 3.76 -14.53 8.25
CA PHE A 46 3.27 -13.38 9.02
C PHE A 46 4.38 -12.43 9.51
N GLY A 47 5.62 -12.63 9.07
CA GLY A 47 6.74 -11.76 9.42
C GLY A 47 7.37 -12.11 10.77
N THR A 48 8.34 -11.31 11.17
CA THR A 48 9.06 -11.47 12.44
C THR A 48 8.39 -10.66 13.55
N ALA A 49 8.81 -10.88 14.79
CA ALA A 49 8.42 -10.01 15.90
C ALA A 49 8.94 -8.56 15.72
N ALA A 50 10.01 -8.35 14.95
CA ALA A 50 10.53 -7.02 14.66
C ALA A 50 9.63 -6.25 13.66
N ASP A 51 8.94 -6.97 12.78
CA ASP A 51 7.98 -6.38 11.84
C ASP A 51 6.61 -6.12 12.49
N ALA A 52 6.31 -6.78 13.61
CA ALA A 52 4.98 -6.80 14.19
C ALA A 52 4.58 -5.44 14.78
N PRO A 53 3.31 -5.00 14.60
CA PRO A 53 2.80 -3.85 15.33
C PRO A 53 2.94 -4.04 16.85
N SER A 54 3.04 -2.93 17.56
CA SER A 54 3.26 -2.94 19.02
C SER A 54 2.20 -3.79 19.74
N GLY A 55 2.67 -4.68 20.62
CA GLY A 55 1.80 -5.59 21.37
C GLY A 55 1.21 -6.75 20.56
N GLU A 56 1.56 -6.89 19.28
CA GLU A 56 1.19 -8.05 18.47
C GLU A 56 2.30 -9.09 18.41
N ARG A 57 1.92 -10.34 18.13
CA ARG A 57 2.85 -11.44 17.87
C ARG A 57 2.42 -12.12 16.58
N PRO A 58 3.32 -12.24 15.58
CA PRO A 58 3.00 -12.93 14.35
C PRO A 58 2.58 -14.38 14.60
N PRO A 59 1.51 -14.85 13.94
CA PRO A 59 1.24 -16.27 13.83
C PRO A 59 2.41 -17.02 13.17
N ARG A 60 2.45 -18.35 13.35
CA ARG A 60 3.45 -19.17 12.65
C ARG A 60 3.19 -19.13 11.14
N ALA A 61 4.27 -19.02 10.37
CA ALA A 61 4.21 -19.20 8.93
C ALA A 61 3.59 -20.57 8.59
N ARG A 62 2.80 -20.63 7.52
CA ARG A 62 2.09 -21.84 7.10
C ARG A 62 1.93 -21.89 5.60
N THR A 63 1.66 -23.09 5.09
CA THR A 63 1.36 -23.33 3.68
C THR A 63 -0.08 -23.77 3.48
N ALA A 64 -0.63 -23.50 2.31
CA ALA A 64 -1.95 -23.98 1.91
C ALA A 64 -2.00 -24.21 0.40
N CYS A 65 -2.81 -25.17 -0.05
CA CYS A 65 -3.09 -25.35 -1.48
C CYS A 65 -4.50 -24.88 -1.79
N ALA A 66 -4.62 -23.85 -2.62
CA ALA A 66 -5.90 -23.39 -3.14
C ALA A 66 -6.22 -24.10 -4.46
N ARG A 67 -7.49 -24.41 -4.69
CA ARG A 67 -8.02 -24.82 -5.99
C ARG A 67 -8.98 -23.75 -6.49
N VAL A 68 -8.61 -23.07 -7.56
CA VAL A 68 -9.30 -21.87 -8.07
C VAL A 68 -9.50 -21.96 -9.57
N ALA A 69 -10.31 -21.08 -10.16
CA ALA A 69 -10.50 -21.02 -11.61
C ALA A 69 -9.15 -20.80 -12.34
N GLY A 70 -9.05 -21.26 -13.59
CA GLY A 70 -7.81 -21.19 -14.37
C GLY A 70 -7.25 -19.77 -14.53
N ASP A 71 -8.13 -18.78 -14.63
CA ASP A 71 -7.85 -17.35 -14.75
C ASP A 71 -7.74 -16.61 -13.40
N ALA A 72 -8.03 -17.28 -12.27
CA ALA A 72 -8.00 -16.66 -10.96
C ALA A 72 -6.60 -16.13 -10.58
N SER A 73 -6.56 -15.01 -9.87
CA SER A 73 -5.35 -14.34 -9.42
C SER A 73 -4.72 -15.03 -8.18
N ALA A 74 -3.53 -14.56 -7.79
CA ALA A 74 -2.92 -14.97 -6.51
C ALA A 74 -3.74 -14.48 -5.31
N ALA A 75 -4.40 -13.33 -5.42
CA ALA A 75 -5.28 -12.80 -4.39
C ALA A 75 -6.51 -13.70 -4.21
N ASP A 76 -7.11 -14.18 -5.31
CA ASP A 76 -8.23 -15.13 -5.27
C ASP A 76 -7.81 -16.45 -4.60
N ALA A 77 -6.61 -16.93 -4.93
CA ALA A 77 -6.05 -18.13 -4.32
C ALA A 77 -5.83 -17.96 -2.80
N LEU A 78 -5.32 -16.81 -2.36
CA LEU A 78 -5.19 -16.50 -0.94
C LEU A 78 -6.56 -16.40 -0.25
N ALA A 79 -7.51 -15.70 -0.86
CA ALA A 79 -8.87 -15.55 -0.35
C ALA A 79 -9.60 -16.89 -0.21
N ALA A 80 -9.26 -17.89 -1.03
CA ALA A 80 -9.85 -19.23 -0.91
C ALA A 80 -9.40 -19.98 0.37
N VAL A 81 -8.27 -19.63 0.99
CA VAL A 81 -7.63 -20.45 2.05
C VAL A 81 -7.15 -19.70 3.29
N ALA A 82 -7.26 -18.37 3.31
CA ALA A 82 -6.65 -17.54 4.36
C ALA A 82 -7.52 -16.38 4.85
N LYS A 83 -8.85 -16.53 4.78
CA LYS A 83 -9.80 -15.55 5.32
C LYS A 83 -9.71 -15.44 6.86
N PRO A 84 -10.13 -14.30 7.43
CA PRO A 84 -10.54 -13.07 6.73
C PRO A 84 -9.35 -12.32 6.12
N LEU A 85 -9.61 -11.58 5.04
CA LEU A 85 -8.65 -10.65 4.44
C LEU A 85 -9.16 -9.22 4.67
N ARG A 86 -8.27 -8.32 5.11
CA ARG A 86 -8.56 -6.89 5.22
C ARG A 86 -7.83 -6.15 4.11
N TYR A 87 -8.54 -5.30 3.37
CA TYR A 87 -7.97 -4.41 2.36
C TYR A 87 -8.30 -2.96 2.70
N ASP A 88 -7.43 -2.04 2.31
CA ASP A 88 -7.72 -0.60 2.36
C ASP A 88 -8.43 -0.11 1.09
N ALA A 89 -8.69 1.20 1.03
CA ALA A 89 -9.34 1.83 -0.12
C ALA A 89 -8.48 1.81 -1.40
N SER A 90 -7.17 1.57 -1.29
CA SER A 90 -6.23 1.46 -2.40
C SER A 90 -6.01 0.00 -2.84
N ALA A 91 -6.79 -0.94 -2.31
CA ALA A 91 -6.69 -2.38 -2.54
C ALA A 91 -5.37 -3.01 -2.05
N LEU A 92 -4.69 -2.35 -1.11
CA LEU A 92 -3.56 -2.95 -0.40
C LEU A 92 -4.07 -4.02 0.57
N LEU A 93 -3.43 -5.18 0.58
CA LEU A 93 -3.74 -6.26 1.52
C LEU A 93 -3.15 -5.94 2.89
N CYS A 94 -3.99 -5.48 3.81
CA CYS A 94 -3.60 -5.05 5.16
C CYS A 94 -3.49 -6.20 6.16
N ALA A 95 -4.32 -7.24 6.03
CA ALA A 95 -4.30 -8.37 6.95
C ALA A 95 -4.74 -9.68 6.30
N ILE A 96 -4.16 -10.77 6.81
CA ILE A 96 -4.48 -12.14 6.47
C ILE A 96 -4.82 -12.85 7.78
N ALA A 97 -5.96 -13.55 7.85
CA ALA A 97 -6.37 -14.28 9.05
C ALA A 97 -6.26 -13.44 10.34
N ASP A 98 -6.80 -12.21 10.29
CA ASP A 98 -6.81 -11.22 11.38
C ASP A 98 -5.44 -10.67 11.83
N TYR A 99 -4.36 -10.92 11.06
CA TYR A 99 -3.03 -10.38 11.35
C TYR A 99 -2.46 -9.56 10.18
N PRO A 100 -1.85 -8.39 10.45
CA PRO A 100 -1.89 -7.67 11.73
C PRO A 100 -3.30 -7.16 12.07
N ARG A 101 -3.63 -6.99 13.36
CA ARG A 101 -4.97 -6.52 13.76
C ARG A 101 -5.20 -5.06 13.38
N HIS A 102 -4.15 -4.26 13.33
CA HIS A 102 -4.18 -2.85 12.95
C HIS A 102 -3.00 -2.51 12.03
N GLY A 103 -3.06 -1.34 11.39
CA GLY A 103 -2.10 -0.92 10.38
C GLY A 103 -2.43 -1.40 8.96
N CYS A 104 -1.95 -0.67 7.96
CA CYS A 104 -1.98 -1.02 6.54
C CYS A 104 -0.91 -0.25 5.74
N GLY A 105 0.37 -0.42 6.11
CA GLY A 105 1.48 0.15 5.34
C GLY A 105 1.65 1.66 5.53
N GLU A 106 1.28 2.18 6.70
CA GLU A 106 1.56 3.56 7.07
C GLU A 106 3.05 3.87 6.95
N GLN A 107 3.39 5.02 6.36
CA GLN A 107 4.78 5.45 6.26
C GLN A 107 5.32 5.76 7.66
N VAL A 108 6.38 5.08 8.07
CA VAL A 108 7.14 5.44 9.27
C VAL A 108 7.86 6.76 8.98
N ALA A 109 7.54 7.80 9.73
CA ALA A 109 8.31 9.05 9.66
C ALA A 109 9.75 8.74 10.07
N ALA A 110 10.71 9.07 9.21
CA ALA A 110 12.11 9.08 9.60
C ALA A 110 12.24 10.09 10.75
N THR A 111 12.47 9.59 11.96
CA THR A 111 12.84 10.45 13.07
C THR A 111 14.26 10.91 12.76
N SER A 112 14.37 12.12 12.23
CA SER A 112 15.62 12.87 12.26
C SER A 112 16.08 12.87 13.70
N GLU A 113 17.22 12.26 14.01
CA GLU A 113 17.85 12.43 15.31
C GLU A 113 18.09 13.94 15.50
N GLU A 114 17.21 14.59 16.27
CA GLU A 114 17.50 15.87 16.90
C GLU A 114 18.71 15.63 17.81
N ALA A 115 19.89 15.96 17.26
CA ALA A 115 21.07 16.23 18.04
C ALA A 115 20.72 17.28 19.09
N SER A 116 20.49 16.80 20.32
CA SER A 116 20.35 17.63 21.50
C SER A 116 21.65 18.40 21.69
N GLY A 117 21.58 19.72 21.54
CA GLY A 117 22.70 20.63 21.72
C GLY A 117 22.32 22.09 21.49
N GLU A 118 21.53 22.67 22.39
CA GLU A 118 21.35 24.13 22.53
C GLU A 118 22.31 24.68 23.62
N PRO A 119 22.49 26.01 23.77
CA PRO A 119 22.17 27.14 22.88
C PRO A 119 23.38 28.11 22.71
N SER A 120 23.41 28.99 21.69
CA SER A 120 24.12 30.31 21.73
C SER A 120 24.06 31.05 20.39
N GLY A 121 23.65 32.32 20.40
CA GLY A 121 24.29 33.36 19.57
C GLY A 121 23.53 33.85 18.33
N GLU A 122 22.57 34.71 18.59
CA GLU A 122 21.86 35.63 17.69
C GLU A 122 22.73 36.35 16.63
N ALA A 123 22.23 36.44 15.39
CA ALA A 123 22.47 37.58 14.50
C ALA A 123 21.25 37.81 13.60
N SER A 124 20.32 38.61 14.13
CA SER A 124 19.14 39.14 13.47
C SER A 124 19.49 40.17 12.39
N ARG A 125 18.86 40.07 11.21
CA ARG A 125 18.30 41.13 10.34
C ARG A 125 17.55 40.40 9.22
N GLU A 126 16.27 40.61 8.95
CA GLU A 126 15.48 41.84 8.97
C GLU A 126 14.01 41.59 9.35
N THR A 127 13.44 42.58 10.05
CA THR A 127 12.06 43.11 10.06
C THR A 127 11.00 42.36 9.21
N SER A 128 9.77 42.12 9.68
CA SER A 128 8.87 43.06 10.34
C SER A 128 7.74 42.38 11.13
N ALA A 129 7.15 43.18 12.01
CA ALA A 129 6.20 42.85 13.07
C ALA A 129 4.76 42.52 12.61
N HIS A 130 4.13 41.71 13.48
CA HIS A 130 2.75 41.77 14.00
C HIS A 130 1.51 41.62 13.10
N GLU A 131 0.81 40.51 13.39
CA GLU A 131 -0.65 40.26 13.46
C GLU A 131 -1.61 41.05 12.56
N ASP A 132 -2.26 40.35 11.63
CA ASP A 132 -3.74 40.26 11.61
C ASP A 132 -4.19 39.13 10.66
N GLY A 133 -5.31 38.48 10.99
CA GLY A 133 -5.75 37.21 10.41
C GLY A 133 -6.05 37.18 8.91
N GLY A 134 -6.10 35.96 8.36
CA GLY A 134 -6.61 35.69 7.02
C GLY A 134 -5.88 34.54 6.32
N ASP A 135 -6.65 33.54 5.92
CA ASP A 135 -6.29 32.38 5.09
C ASP A 135 -5.16 32.60 4.07
N GLY A 136 -4.09 31.79 4.19
CA GLY A 136 -2.96 31.77 3.24
C GLY A 136 -3.17 30.78 2.08
N PRO A 137 -2.80 31.10 0.83
CA PRO A 137 -3.37 30.48 -0.37
C PRO A 137 -2.71 29.15 -0.72
N SER A 138 -3.54 28.13 -0.91
CA SER A 138 -3.17 26.85 -1.51
C SER A 138 -2.77 27.05 -2.98
N VAL A 139 -1.50 27.29 -3.25
CA VAL A 139 -0.93 27.38 -4.61
C VAL A 139 -1.22 26.15 -5.48
N GLY A 140 -1.56 25.00 -4.87
CA GLY A 140 -1.97 23.79 -5.58
C GLY A 140 -3.38 23.84 -6.19
N VAL A 141 -4.29 24.68 -5.69
CA VAL A 141 -5.69 24.73 -6.16
C VAL A 141 -5.82 25.57 -7.44
N PHE A 142 -5.06 26.67 -7.54
CA PHE A 142 -5.14 27.57 -8.70
C PHE A 142 -4.57 26.95 -9.98
N ALA A 143 -3.55 26.08 -9.87
CA ALA A 143 -3.02 25.33 -11.01
C ALA A 143 -4.06 24.33 -11.58
N GLY A 144 -4.85 23.69 -10.71
CA GLY A 144 -5.88 22.73 -11.12
C GLY A 144 -7.09 23.37 -11.81
N VAL A 145 -7.56 24.51 -11.30
CA VAL A 145 -8.70 25.24 -11.90
C VAL A 145 -8.34 25.84 -13.26
N GLY A 146 -7.11 26.33 -13.43
CA GLY A 146 -6.63 26.87 -14.70
C GLY A 146 -6.69 25.85 -15.86
N VAL A 147 -6.30 24.61 -15.60
CA VAL A 147 -6.34 23.53 -16.61
C VAL A 147 -7.77 23.20 -17.04
N LEU A 148 -8.73 23.15 -16.11
CA LEU A 148 -10.14 22.86 -16.42
C LEU A 148 -10.79 23.96 -17.27
N VAL A 149 -10.48 25.24 -16.99
CA VAL A 149 -11.01 26.37 -17.76
C VAL A 149 -10.48 26.35 -19.21
N VAL A 150 -9.19 26.04 -19.41
CA VAL A 150 -8.60 25.94 -20.75
C VAL A 150 -9.21 24.77 -21.54
N LEU A 151 -9.44 23.62 -20.91
CA LEU A 151 -10.06 22.46 -21.57
C LEU A 151 -11.53 22.74 -21.95
N ALA A 152 -12.31 23.36 -21.06
CA ALA A 152 -13.69 23.72 -21.35
C ALA A 152 -13.80 24.74 -22.49
N ALA A 153 -12.92 25.76 -22.51
CA ALA A 153 -12.85 26.73 -23.60
C ALA A 153 -12.46 26.10 -24.95
N GLY A 154 -11.50 25.15 -24.93
CA GLY A 154 -11.09 24.41 -26.13
C GLY A 154 -12.21 23.59 -26.76
N ILE A 155 -13.00 22.88 -25.95
CA ILE A 155 -14.15 22.08 -26.39
C ILE A 155 -15.29 22.99 -26.90
N GLY A 156 -15.55 24.11 -26.21
CA GLY A 156 -16.52 25.11 -26.67
C GLY A 156 -16.14 25.71 -28.03
N TRP A 157 -14.87 26.03 -28.24
CA TRP A 157 -14.42 26.62 -29.50
C TRP A 157 -14.41 25.61 -30.67
N GLN A 158 -14.04 24.36 -30.41
CA GLN A 158 -14.13 23.27 -31.41
C GLN A 158 -15.58 23.00 -31.82
N THR A 159 -16.52 23.04 -30.88
CA THR A 159 -17.94 22.79 -31.18
C THR A 159 -18.58 23.96 -31.94
N LEU A 160 -18.23 25.21 -31.63
CA LEU A 160 -18.65 26.37 -32.44
C LEU A 160 -18.04 26.37 -33.84
N ARG A 161 -16.77 25.96 -33.99
CA ARG A 161 -16.12 25.91 -35.31
C ARG A 161 -16.70 24.80 -36.20
N ARG A 162 -17.19 23.71 -35.62
CA ARG A 162 -17.89 22.62 -36.34
C ARG A 162 -19.35 22.95 -36.69
N ARG A 163 -19.93 24.00 -36.10
CA ARG A 163 -21.31 24.45 -36.35
C ARG A 163 -21.40 25.70 -37.23
N ARG A 164 -20.28 26.19 -37.75
CA ARG A 164 -20.26 27.17 -38.85
C ARG A 164 -20.20 26.37 -40.16
N PRO A 165 -21.31 26.23 -40.92
CA PRO A 165 -21.29 25.63 -42.24
C PRO A 165 -20.47 26.47 -43.22
#